data_AF-A0AB38GE35-F1
#
_entry.id   AF-A0AB38GE35-F1
#
_cell.length_a   1.000
_cell.length_b   1.000
_cell.length_c   1.000
_cell.angle_alpha   90.00
_cell.angle_beta   90.00
_cell.angle_gamma   90.00
#
_symmetry.space_group_name_H-M   'P 1'
#
loop_
_entity.id
_entity.type
_entity.pdbx_description
1 polymer ?
#
loop_
_entity_poly.entity_id
_entity_poly.type
_entity_poly.pdbx_seq_one_letter_code
_entity_poly.pdbx_strand_id
1 'polypeptide(L)'
;MKKLLSLLACSFVITTSASFAISCKTTDKQFQEFENLINQSENKTMILYLGASDNKSAKSFEQGLEELTKTNSLEQAIKNINETSTNDATSFIYKFKSNLSWNSTNNHTKVLNDVAVKKDKNSKTKKERWIIDQKTSSNSKQIFKNMTNDVVIKNFKYDSDDEIWTKGLTSKILNEYLVKNWAKVFYGETSSSFNKNDNTVTEKVEKLQDKVKNLKGPIFLVLRDKMFYGIVSGFETFSKQDQKNATKTIDNYPNGSDIRKNTYDQWISYLKQAIEMYDVVKLLQDSDPMITPKTEWKYQGTDKVENKKDDKKNGKDEKEKAKEEKPAPSPSPSPAPQPAPTPAPAPTPAPAPTPAK
;
A
#
# COMPACT_ATOMS: atom_id res chain seq x y z
N MET A 1 0.96 -49.56 -18.89
CA MET A 1 2.03 -48.61 -18.50
C MET A 1 1.94 -47.37 -19.39
N LYS A 2 1.95 -46.19 -18.75
CA LYS A 2 2.23 -44.83 -19.28
C LYS A 2 1.41 -44.35 -20.50
N LYS A 3 0.23 -43.76 -20.22
CA LYS A 3 -0.39 -42.76 -21.10
C LYS A 3 0.29 -41.42 -20.83
N LEU A 4 1.01 -40.89 -21.82
CA LEU A 4 1.48 -39.50 -21.85
C LEU A 4 0.28 -38.62 -22.26
N LEU A 5 -0.42 -38.05 -21.29
CA LEU A 5 -1.23 -36.86 -21.53
C LEU A 5 -0.38 -35.65 -21.16
N SER A 6 0.33 -35.14 -22.17
CA SER A 6 0.84 -33.77 -22.19
C SER A 6 -0.37 -32.85 -22.34
N LEU A 7 -0.94 -32.41 -21.21
CA LEU A 7 -1.85 -31.28 -21.19
C LEU A 7 -0.98 -30.04 -21.06
N LEU A 8 -0.87 -29.29 -22.16
CA LEU A 8 -0.33 -27.94 -22.18
C LEU A 8 -0.96 -27.15 -21.04
N ALA A 9 -0.18 -26.95 -19.97
CA ALA A 9 -0.39 -25.83 -19.08
C ALA A 9 -0.10 -24.57 -19.90
N CYS A 10 -1.14 -23.99 -20.50
CA CYS A 10 -1.12 -22.60 -20.94
C CYS A 10 -1.02 -21.73 -19.68
N SER A 11 0.17 -21.69 -19.10
CA SER A 11 0.57 -20.70 -18.12
C SER A 11 0.50 -19.37 -18.85
N PHE A 12 -0.60 -18.65 -18.69
CA PHE A 12 -0.62 -17.21 -18.92
C PHE A 12 0.30 -16.59 -17.86
N VAL A 13 1.61 -16.60 -18.14
CA VAL A 13 2.57 -15.76 -17.46
C VAL A 13 2.32 -14.36 -17.99
N ILE A 14 1.32 -13.69 -17.42
CA ILE A 14 1.19 -12.24 -17.56
C ILE A 14 2.25 -11.65 -16.62
N THR A 15 3.51 -11.69 -17.03
CA THR A 15 4.57 -10.85 -16.45
C THR A 15 4.38 -9.43 -16.96
N THR A 16 3.34 -8.75 -16.49
CA THR A 16 3.29 -7.30 -16.54
C THR A 16 3.77 -6.79 -15.20
N SER A 17 5.09 -6.62 -15.08
CA SER A 17 5.66 -5.64 -14.16
C SER A 17 5.17 -4.27 -14.61
N ALA A 18 3.98 -3.90 -14.12
CA ALA A 18 3.28 -2.68 -14.48
C ALA A 18 3.89 -1.48 -13.76
N SER A 19 5.13 -1.15 -14.11
CA SER A 19 5.71 0.16 -13.80
C SER A 19 5.41 1.07 -14.97
N PHE A 20 4.14 1.45 -15.08
CA PHE A 20 3.69 2.38 -16.11
C PHE A 20 3.72 3.79 -15.55
N ALA A 21 4.36 4.69 -16.30
CA ALA A 21 4.26 6.13 -16.11
C ALA A 21 2.79 6.52 -15.87
N ILE A 22 2.51 7.07 -14.69
CA ILE A 22 1.17 7.28 -14.15
C ILE A 22 0.41 8.37 -14.92
N SER A 23 1.08 9.19 -15.74
CA SER A 23 0.54 10.48 -16.20
C SER A 23 -0.56 10.44 -17.27
N CYS A 24 -1.10 9.28 -17.69
CA CYS A 24 -2.15 9.22 -18.72
C CYS A 24 -3.26 8.17 -18.52
N LYS A 25 -3.28 7.39 -17.43
CA LYS A 25 -4.33 6.38 -17.24
C LYS A 25 -5.52 6.96 -16.48
N THR A 26 -6.74 6.63 -16.90
CA THR A 26 -7.94 6.97 -16.12
C THR A 26 -7.99 6.17 -14.83
N THR A 27 -8.61 6.73 -13.79
CA THR A 27 -8.83 6.05 -12.50
C THR A 27 -9.48 4.68 -12.67
N ASP A 28 -10.39 4.52 -13.64
CA ASP A 28 -11.05 3.25 -13.91
C ASP A 28 -10.10 2.17 -14.41
N LYS A 29 -9.19 2.53 -15.33
CA LYS A 29 -8.17 1.58 -15.83
C LYS A 29 -7.20 1.20 -14.72
N GLN A 30 -6.77 2.15 -13.91
CA GLN A 30 -5.93 1.87 -12.74
C GLN A 30 -6.65 0.95 -11.74
N PHE A 31 -7.96 1.15 -11.54
CA PHE A 31 -8.74 0.28 -10.66
C PHE A 31 -8.90 -1.14 -11.22
N GLN A 32 -9.09 -1.30 -12.53
CA GLN A 32 -9.09 -2.63 -13.16
C GLN A 32 -7.74 -3.35 -12.99
N GLU A 33 -6.63 -2.62 -13.08
CA GLU A 33 -5.29 -3.16 -12.79
C GLU A 33 -5.16 -3.59 -11.33
N PHE A 34 -5.70 -2.80 -10.40
CA PHE A 34 -5.81 -3.18 -9.00
C PHE A 34 -6.64 -4.46 -8.81
N GLU A 35 -7.82 -4.58 -9.45
CA GLU A 35 -8.64 -5.80 -9.38
C GLU A 35 -7.90 -7.03 -9.93
N ASN A 36 -7.11 -6.87 -10.99
CA ASN A 36 -6.25 -7.92 -11.52
C ASN A 36 -5.18 -8.37 -10.51
N LEU A 37 -4.61 -7.44 -9.74
CA LEU A 37 -3.70 -7.76 -8.63
C LEU A 37 -4.42 -8.50 -7.49
N ILE A 38 -5.63 -8.07 -7.13
CA ILE A 38 -6.45 -8.79 -6.14
C ILE A 38 -6.67 -10.23 -6.58
N ASN A 39 -7.01 -10.47 -7.85
CA ASN A 39 -7.21 -11.83 -8.38
C ASN A 39 -5.95 -12.70 -8.29
N GLN A 40 -4.75 -12.12 -8.41
CA GLN A 40 -3.49 -12.85 -8.25
C GLN A 40 -3.23 -13.31 -6.80
N SER A 41 -3.98 -12.82 -5.81
CA SER A 41 -3.89 -13.26 -4.40
C SER A 41 -4.72 -14.52 -4.10
N GLU A 42 -5.33 -15.13 -5.11
CA GLU A 42 -6.08 -16.39 -4.96
C GLU A 42 -5.25 -17.46 -4.25
N ASN A 43 -5.83 -18.06 -3.20
CA ASN A 43 -5.22 -19.14 -2.41
C ASN A 43 -3.82 -18.83 -1.82
N LYS A 44 -3.41 -17.57 -1.66
CA LYS A 44 -2.08 -17.20 -1.11
C LYS A 44 -2.11 -15.91 -0.32
N THR A 45 -1.03 -15.62 0.40
CA THR A 45 -0.85 -14.33 1.06
C THR A 45 -0.17 -13.36 0.09
N MET A 46 -0.79 -12.21 -0.14
CA MET A 46 -0.22 -11.11 -0.90
C MET A 46 -0.09 -9.87 -0.02
N ILE A 47 1.09 -9.27 -0.03
CA ILE A 47 1.32 -7.92 0.49
C ILE A 47 1.25 -6.97 -0.70
N LEU A 48 0.23 -6.13 -0.77
CA LEU A 48 0.09 -5.11 -1.79
C LEU A 48 0.54 -3.76 -1.22
N TYR A 49 1.70 -3.32 -1.66
CA TYR A 49 2.29 -2.04 -1.31
C TYR A 49 1.71 -0.92 -2.17
N LEU A 50 1.08 0.07 -1.54
CA LEU A 50 0.65 1.32 -2.16
C LEU A 50 1.61 2.44 -1.75
N GLY A 51 2.29 3.03 -2.72
CA GLY A 51 3.26 4.11 -2.49
C GLY A 51 2.97 5.32 -3.35
N ALA A 52 2.83 6.49 -2.71
CA ALA A 52 2.77 7.75 -3.43
C ALA A 52 4.15 8.17 -3.95
N SER A 53 4.18 8.77 -5.13
CA SER A 53 5.43 9.22 -5.77
C SER A 53 6.07 10.42 -5.07
N ASP A 54 5.31 11.17 -4.28
CA ASP A 54 5.77 12.33 -3.50
C ASP A 54 6.06 12.02 -2.02
N ASN A 55 5.73 10.83 -1.53
CA ASN A 55 5.90 10.45 -0.13
C ASN A 55 7.33 9.96 0.16
N LYS A 56 8.00 10.61 1.13
CA LYS A 56 9.41 10.33 1.49
C LYS A 56 9.59 8.98 2.19
N SER A 57 8.64 8.57 3.00
CA SER A 57 8.65 7.24 3.65
C SER A 57 8.45 6.13 2.63
N ALA A 58 7.60 6.35 1.61
CA ALA A 58 7.44 5.42 0.50
C ALA A 58 8.77 5.25 -0.24
N LYS A 59 9.44 6.34 -0.62
CA LYS A 59 10.77 6.28 -1.25
C LYS A 59 11.83 5.60 -0.39
N SER A 60 11.74 5.77 0.93
CA SER A 60 12.66 5.13 1.88
C SER A 60 12.45 3.61 1.95
N PHE A 61 11.18 3.17 1.97
CA PHE A 61 10.83 1.75 1.84
C PHE A 61 11.34 1.16 0.52
N GLU A 62 11.21 1.88 -0.59
CA GLU A 62 11.67 1.39 -1.89
C GLU A 62 13.19 1.22 -1.93
N GLN A 63 13.91 2.28 -1.54
CA GLN A 63 15.36 2.29 -1.49
C GLN A 63 15.89 1.16 -0.59
N GLY A 64 15.34 0.99 0.62
CA GLY A 64 15.84 -0.06 1.50
C GLY A 64 15.51 -1.47 1.01
N LEU A 65 14.41 -1.66 0.26
CA LEU A 65 14.09 -2.94 -0.35
C LEU A 65 15.08 -3.27 -1.49
N GLU A 66 15.45 -2.28 -2.29
CA GLU A 66 16.52 -2.38 -3.30
C GLU A 66 17.86 -2.76 -2.66
N GLU A 67 18.24 -2.08 -1.58
CA GLU A 67 19.48 -2.36 -0.83
C GLU A 67 19.49 -3.78 -0.24
N LEU A 68 18.41 -4.20 0.43
CA LEU A 68 18.30 -5.53 1.04
C LEU A 68 18.34 -6.67 0.03
N THR A 69 17.81 -6.43 -1.17
CA THR A 69 17.75 -7.43 -2.23
C THR A 69 18.92 -7.34 -3.21
N LYS A 70 19.81 -6.36 -3.03
CA LYS A 70 20.94 -6.05 -3.92
C LYS A 70 20.50 -5.85 -5.37
N THR A 71 19.46 -5.04 -5.56
CA THR A 71 18.88 -4.74 -6.87
C THR A 71 18.89 -3.24 -7.16
N ASN A 72 18.61 -2.86 -8.41
CA ASN A 72 18.69 -1.47 -8.87
C ASN A 72 17.32 -0.81 -9.08
N SER A 73 16.23 -1.52 -8.78
CA SER A 73 14.87 -0.96 -8.83
C SER A 73 13.91 -1.75 -7.96
N LEU A 74 12.85 -1.09 -7.49
CA LEU A 74 11.74 -1.70 -6.76
C LEU A 74 11.17 -2.94 -7.46
N GLU A 75 11.03 -2.91 -8.79
CA GLU A 75 10.51 -4.03 -9.57
C GLU A 75 11.43 -5.25 -9.51
N GLN A 76 12.74 -5.01 -9.63
CA GLN A 76 13.75 -6.07 -9.50
C GLN A 76 13.75 -6.62 -8.07
N ALA A 77 13.64 -5.75 -7.05
CA ALA A 77 13.55 -6.16 -5.66
C ALA A 77 12.33 -7.07 -5.41
N ILE A 78 11.14 -6.64 -5.86
CA ILE A 78 9.89 -7.40 -5.75
C ILE A 78 9.98 -8.73 -6.50
N LYS A 79 10.52 -8.72 -7.73
CA LYS A 79 10.74 -9.94 -8.51
C LYS A 79 11.64 -10.92 -7.77
N ASN A 80 12.76 -10.43 -7.23
CA ASN A 80 13.71 -11.22 -6.47
C ASN A 80 13.06 -11.83 -5.21
N ILE A 81 12.31 -11.04 -4.43
CA ILE A 81 11.59 -11.54 -3.24
C ILE A 81 10.60 -12.65 -3.62
N ASN A 82 9.83 -12.46 -4.69
CA ASN A 82 8.82 -13.41 -5.11
C ASN A 82 9.43 -14.72 -5.64
N GLU A 83 10.44 -14.63 -6.50
CA GLU A 83 11.01 -15.79 -7.23
C GLU A 83 12.07 -16.56 -6.44
N THR A 84 12.77 -15.92 -5.49
CA THR A 84 13.84 -16.57 -4.73
C THR A 84 13.31 -17.51 -3.67
N SER A 85 13.78 -18.76 -3.68
CA SER A 85 13.64 -19.71 -2.58
C SER A 85 14.97 -19.83 -1.85
N THR A 86 14.94 -19.72 -0.54
CA THR A 86 16.13 -19.80 0.32
C THR A 86 15.78 -20.50 1.62
N ASN A 87 16.74 -21.24 2.17
CA ASN A 87 16.65 -21.88 3.49
C ASN A 87 17.46 -21.13 4.57
N ASP A 88 18.11 -20.02 4.20
CA ASP A 88 18.84 -19.19 5.16
C ASP A 88 17.86 -18.40 6.02
N ALA A 89 17.67 -18.88 7.26
CA ALA A 89 16.77 -18.31 8.24
C ALA A 89 17.11 -16.85 8.63
N THR A 90 18.33 -16.41 8.37
CA THR A 90 18.77 -15.04 8.67
C THR A 90 18.43 -14.05 7.55
N SER A 91 18.18 -14.56 6.33
CA SER A 91 17.87 -13.74 5.17
C SER A 91 16.50 -13.07 5.28
N PHE A 92 16.40 -11.84 4.76
CA PHE A 92 15.14 -11.10 4.70
C PHE A 92 14.04 -11.87 3.94
N ILE A 93 14.38 -12.48 2.79
CA ILE A 93 13.42 -13.21 1.95
C ILE A 93 12.85 -14.42 2.71
N TYR A 94 13.69 -15.17 3.43
CA TYR A 94 13.21 -16.26 4.28
C TYR A 94 12.25 -15.73 5.33
N LYS A 95 12.66 -14.72 6.11
CA LYS A 95 11.82 -14.15 7.18
C LYS A 95 10.49 -13.65 6.65
N PHE A 96 10.48 -12.96 5.51
CA PHE A 96 9.27 -12.46 4.87
C PHE A 96 8.31 -13.60 4.52
N LYS A 97 8.80 -14.65 3.83
CA LYS A 97 7.97 -15.79 3.43
C LYS A 97 7.53 -16.63 4.63
N SER A 98 8.44 -16.94 5.55
CA SER A 98 8.19 -17.84 6.67
C SER A 98 7.27 -17.23 7.73
N ASN A 99 7.33 -15.91 7.96
CA ASN A 99 6.50 -15.26 8.99
C ASN A 99 5.10 -14.91 8.51
N LEU A 100 4.88 -14.80 7.19
CA LEU A 100 3.61 -14.36 6.62
C LEU A 100 2.84 -15.48 5.92
N SER A 101 3.45 -16.67 5.79
CA SER A 101 2.78 -17.85 5.23
C SER A 101 1.57 -18.26 6.05
N TRP A 102 0.58 -18.84 5.37
CA TRP A 102 -0.71 -19.22 5.98
C TRP A 102 -0.57 -20.05 7.26
N ASN A 103 0.28 -21.07 7.25
CA ASN A 103 0.45 -21.97 8.40
C ASN A 103 1.30 -21.40 9.54
N SER A 104 1.95 -20.25 9.34
CA SER A 104 2.84 -19.63 10.35
C SER A 104 2.13 -18.57 11.19
N THR A 105 0.86 -18.30 10.90
CA THR A 105 0.06 -17.27 11.55
C THR A 105 -1.24 -17.86 12.10
N ASN A 106 -1.69 -17.39 13.26
CA ASN A 106 -3.00 -17.76 13.80
C ASN A 106 -4.11 -17.12 12.97
N ASN A 107 -4.92 -17.96 12.30
CA ASN A 107 -6.00 -17.50 11.43
C ASN A 107 -7.35 -17.76 12.11
N HIS A 108 -7.95 -16.73 12.70
CA HIS A 108 -9.20 -16.83 13.44
C HIS A 108 -10.44 -17.06 12.55
N THR A 109 -10.29 -17.03 11.22
CA THR A 109 -11.41 -16.89 10.27
C THR A 109 -11.56 -18.08 9.33
N LYS A 110 -11.29 -19.29 9.83
CA LYS A 110 -11.39 -20.55 9.05
C LYS A 110 -12.81 -20.93 8.62
N VAL A 111 -13.84 -20.18 9.00
CA VAL A 111 -15.26 -20.53 8.82
C VAL A 111 -16.09 -19.38 8.21
N LEU A 112 -15.46 -18.58 7.36
CA LEU A 112 -16.15 -17.53 6.60
C LEU A 112 -16.74 -18.10 5.31
N ASN A 113 -18.00 -17.76 5.03
CA ASN A 113 -18.63 -18.06 3.77
C ASN A 113 -18.47 -16.91 2.77
N ASP A 114 -18.25 -17.22 1.50
CA ASP A 114 -18.37 -16.24 0.44
C ASP A 114 -19.83 -15.80 0.29
N VAL A 115 -20.05 -14.49 0.30
CA VAL A 115 -21.38 -13.89 0.20
C VAL A 115 -21.33 -12.72 -0.78
N ALA A 116 -22.39 -12.60 -1.56
CA ALA A 116 -22.61 -11.42 -2.39
C ALA A 116 -23.29 -10.34 -1.54
N VAL A 117 -22.80 -9.10 -1.67
CA VAL A 117 -23.34 -7.94 -0.96
C VAL A 117 -23.53 -6.79 -1.93
N LYS A 118 -24.53 -5.96 -1.65
CA LYS A 118 -24.80 -4.72 -2.37
C LYS A 118 -25.28 -3.64 -1.41
N LYS A 119 -25.26 -2.41 -1.89
CA LYS A 119 -25.93 -1.31 -1.23
C LYS A 119 -27.37 -1.21 -1.72
N ASP A 120 -28.29 -0.98 -0.79
CA ASP A 120 -29.70 -0.76 -1.07
C ASP A 120 -30.24 0.42 -0.26
N LYS A 121 -31.22 1.14 -0.79
CA LYS A 121 -31.84 2.27 -0.09
C LYS A 121 -32.97 1.76 0.79
N ASN A 122 -32.88 2.03 2.08
CA ASN A 122 -33.99 1.77 2.99
C ASN A 122 -35.24 2.53 2.52
N SER A 123 -36.35 1.81 2.32
CA SER A 123 -37.59 2.39 1.80
C SER A 123 -38.15 3.52 2.67
N LYS A 124 -37.95 3.42 4.00
CA LYS A 124 -38.43 4.36 5.02
C LYS A 124 -37.47 5.53 5.24
N THR A 125 -36.19 5.25 5.53
CA THR A 125 -35.23 6.31 5.91
C THR A 125 -34.49 6.92 4.72
N LYS A 126 -34.60 6.32 3.52
CA LYS A 126 -33.81 6.64 2.32
C LYS A 126 -32.29 6.52 2.48
N LYS A 127 -31.80 6.13 3.66
CA LYS A 127 -30.39 5.87 3.91
C LYS A 127 -29.96 4.61 3.16
N GLU A 128 -28.77 4.69 2.58
CA GLU A 128 -28.13 3.56 1.92
C GLU A 128 -27.55 2.61 2.97
N ARG A 129 -27.72 1.30 2.79
CA ARG A 129 -27.26 0.26 3.71
C ARG A 129 -26.72 -0.94 2.96
N TRP A 130 -25.77 -1.64 3.56
CA TRP A 130 -25.27 -2.91 3.04
C TRP A 130 -26.27 -4.03 3.32
N ILE A 131 -26.58 -4.81 2.29
CA ILE A 131 -27.45 -6.00 2.36
C ILE A 131 -26.82 -7.18 1.63
N ILE A 132 -27.23 -8.40 1.97
CA ILE A 132 -26.91 -9.60 1.18
C ILE A 132 -27.64 -9.52 -0.16
N ASP A 133 -26.93 -9.74 -1.25
CA ASP A 133 -27.53 -9.82 -2.57
C ASP A 133 -28.08 -11.22 -2.85
N GLN A 134 -29.37 -11.42 -2.58
CA GLN A 134 -30.04 -12.71 -2.76
C GLN A 134 -30.12 -13.19 -4.22
N LYS A 135 -29.86 -12.32 -5.21
CA LYS A 135 -29.92 -12.69 -6.64
C LYS A 135 -28.70 -13.45 -7.12
N THR A 136 -27.57 -13.24 -6.47
CA THR A 136 -26.33 -13.99 -6.70
C THR A 136 -26.37 -15.17 -5.76
N SER A 137 -26.36 -16.40 -6.28
CA SER A 137 -26.35 -17.60 -5.43
C SER A 137 -25.20 -17.49 -4.43
N SER A 138 -25.51 -17.25 -3.15
CA SER A 138 -24.55 -17.40 -2.05
C SER A 138 -24.25 -18.89 -1.95
N ASN A 139 -23.35 -19.37 -2.81
CA ASN A 139 -22.77 -20.67 -2.63
C ASN A 139 -22.09 -20.63 -1.27
N SER A 140 -22.39 -21.58 -0.41
CA SER A 140 -21.78 -21.81 0.91
C SER A 140 -20.28 -22.19 0.81
N LYS A 141 -19.59 -21.69 -0.21
CA LYS A 141 -18.18 -21.88 -0.44
C LYS A 141 -17.45 -21.12 0.66
N GLN A 142 -16.78 -21.88 1.52
CA GLN A 142 -15.88 -21.32 2.50
C GLN A 142 -14.71 -20.63 1.80
N ILE A 143 -14.43 -19.40 2.19
CA ILE A 143 -13.21 -18.70 1.79
C ILE A 143 -12.02 -19.25 2.60
N PHE A 144 -10.82 -19.09 2.07
CA PHE A 144 -9.57 -19.59 2.67
C PHE A 144 -9.40 -21.11 2.76
N LYS A 145 -10.33 -21.90 2.20
CA LYS A 145 -10.28 -23.37 2.30
C LYS A 145 -9.02 -23.99 1.69
N ASN A 146 -8.51 -23.40 0.61
CA ASN A 146 -7.41 -23.95 -0.18
C ASN A 146 -6.14 -23.07 -0.11
N MET A 147 -5.95 -22.35 1.00
CA MET A 147 -4.78 -21.50 1.18
C MET A 147 -3.48 -22.30 1.11
N THR A 148 -2.53 -21.76 0.36
CA THR A 148 -1.14 -22.23 0.28
C THR A 148 -0.26 -21.43 1.23
N ASN A 149 0.98 -21.89 1.42
CA ASN A 149 2.00 -21.13 2.16
C ASN A 149 2.73 -20.09 1.29
N ASP A 150 2.29 -19.89 0.04
CA ASP A 150 2.89 -18.89 -0.83
C ASP A 150 2.66 -17.49 -0.26
N VAL A 151 3.74 -16.70 -0.23
CA VAL A 151 3.73 -15.29 0.13
C VAL A 151 4.34 -14.51 -1.01
N VAL A 152 3.62 -13.51 -1.50
CA VAL A 152 4.09 -12.62 -2.57
C VAL A 152 3.95 -11.16 -2.15
N ILE A 153 4.79 -10.31 -2.72
CA ILE A 153 4.64 -8.85 -2.66
C ILE A 153 4.35 -8.30 -4.06
N LYS A 154 3.46 -7.33 -4.13
CA LYS A 154 3.15 -6.54 -5.34
C LYS A 154 3.14 -5.06 -4.97
N ASN A 155 3.37 -4.19 -5.95
CA ASN A 155 3.26 -2.76 -5.77
C ASN A 155 2.13 -2.18 -6.61
N PHE A 156 1.64 -1.02 -6.19
CA PHE A 156 0.78 -0.17 -6.97
C PHE A 156 1.07 1.29 -6.63
N LYS A 157 1.52 2.06 -7.62
CA LYS A 157 1.95 3.45 -7.44
C LYS A 157 0.81 4.41 -7.72
N TYR A 158 0.80 5.53 -7.00
CA TYR A 158 -0.11 6.64 -7.23
C TYR A 158 0.65 7.98 -7.12
N ASP A 159 0.02 9.06 -7.57
CA ASP A 159 0.71 10.33 -7.77
C ASP A 159 1.08 11.02 -6.45
N SER A 160 0.10 11.17 -5.55
CA SER A 160 0.27 11.99 -4.34
C SER A 160 -0.41 11.41 -3.10
N ASP A 161 0.25 11.53 -1.96
CA ASP A 161 -0.27 11.18 -0.62
C ASP A 161 -1.17 12.26 -0.02
N ASP A 162 -1.15 13.47 -0.60
CA ASP A 162 -2.12 14.51 -0.25
C ASP A 162 -3.51 13.96 -0.56
N GLU A 163 -4.40 14.01 0.44
CA GLU A 163 -5.77 13.52 0.29
C GLU A 163 -5.87 12.02 -0.08
N ILE A 164 -4.88 11.20 0.33
CA ILE A 164 -4.98 9.74 0.29
C ILE A 164 -6.34 9.31 0.89
N TRP A 165 -7.06 8.45 0.16
CA TRP A 165 -8.43 7.95 0.45
C TRP A 165 -9.60 8.87 0.10
N THR A 166 -9.39 10.13 -0.25
CA THR A 166 -10.52 11.02 -0.61
C THR A 166 -10.63 11.24 -2.11
N LYS A 167 -9.52 11.17 -2.86
CA LYS A 167 -9.51 11.35 -4.33
C LYS A 167 -8.82 10.22 -5.09
N GLY A 168 -9.07 10.20 -6.39
CA GLY A 168 -8.42 9.33 -7.36
C GLY A 168 -8.58 7.85 -7.06
N LEU A 169 -7.52 7.11 -7.34
CA LEU A 169 -7.46 5.66 -7.23
C LEU A 169 -7.64 5.14 -5.80
N THR A 170 -6.99 5.75 -4.79
CA THR A 170 -7.05 5.24 -3.41
C THR A 170 -8.45 5.41 -2.82
N SER A 171 -9.16 6.50 -3.15
CA SER A 171 -10.58 6.65 -2.83
C SER A 171 -11.42 5.54 -3.46
N LYS A 172 -11.14 5.17 -4.72
CA LYS A 172 -11.84 4.07 -5.39
C LYS A 172 -11.55 2.71 -4.74
N ILE A 173 -10.28 2.44 -4.38
CA ILE A 173 -9.89 1.24 -3.61
C ILE A 173 -10.65 1.16 -2.28
N LEU A 174 -10.74 2.26 -1.53
CA LEU A 174 -11.50 2.30 -0.29
C LEU A 174 -12.98 1.97 -0.53
N ASN A 175 -13.62 2.73 -1.42
CA ASN A 175 -15.07 2.72 -1.56
C ASN A 175 -15.61 1.48 -2.30
N GLU A 176 -14.88 0.97 -3.28
CA GLU A 176 -15.35 -0.13 -4.13
C GLU A 176 -14.80 -1.50 -3.72
N TYR A 177 -13.61 -1.53 -3.11
CA TYR A 177 -13.00 -2.78 -2.65
C TYR A 177 -13.07 -2.95 -1.13
N LEU A 178 -12.41 -2.10 -0.33
CA LEU A 178 -12.27 -2.32 1.13
C LEU A 178 -13.63 -2.31 1.85
N VAL A 179 -14.45 -1.27 1.62
CA VAL A 179 -15.78 -1.13 2.22
C VAL A 179 -16.68 -2.33 1.85
N LYS A 180 -16.64 -2.75 0.58
CA LYS A 180 -17.39 -3.92 0.11
C LYS A 180 -16.85 -5.22 0.73
N ASN A 181 -15.54 -5.34 0.91
CA ASN A 181 -14.90 -6.51 1.50
C ASN A 181 -15.33 -6.71 2.96
N TRP A 182 -15.33 -5.65 3.77
CA TRP A 182 -15.80 -5.74 5.17
C TRP A 182 -17.26 -6.15 5.26
N ALA A 183 -18.13 -5.59 4.42
CA ALA A 183 -19.53 -6.01 4.36
C ALA A 183 -19.67 -7.51 4.05
N LYS A 184 -18.90 -8.02 3.07
CA LYS A 184 -18.87 -9.46 2.77
C LYS A 184 -18.45 -10.28 3.98
N VAL A 185 -17.36 -9.89 4.62
CA VAL A 185 -16.79 -10.61 5.76
C VAL A 185 -17.77 -10.64 6.95
N PHE A 186 -18.43 -9.53 7.26
CA PHE A 186 -19.42 -9.47 8.34
C PHE A 186 -20.66 -10.34 8.07
N TYR A 187 -21.17 -10.35 6.84
CA TYR A 187 -22.28 -11.23 6.48
C TYR A 187 -21.86 -12.69 6.39
N GLY A 188 -20.64 -12.97 5.94
CA GLY A 188 -20.06 -14.30 5.79
C GLY A 188 -19.68 -15.00 7.10
N GLU A 189 -19.56 -14.26 8.20
CA GLU A 189 -19.16 -14.77 9.52
C GLU A 189 -20.18 -15.71 10.14
N THR A 190 -19.95 -17.02 10.17
CA THR A 190 -21.02 -17.99 10.51
C THR A 190 -21.30 -18.17 12.00
N SER A 191 -20.48 -17.62 12.89
CA SER A 191 -20.74 -17.73 14.34
C SER A 191 -22.02 -17.02 14.76
N SER A 192 -22.72 -17.58 15.76
CA SER A 192 -23.94 -17.00 16.36
C SER A 192 -23.68 -15.81 17.28
N SER A 193 -22.43 -15.33 17.34
CA SER A 193 -21.95 -14.35 18.32
C SER A 193 -22.40 -12.92 18.05
N PHE A 194 -23.15 -12.66 16.97
CA PHE A 194 -23.49 -11.30 16.54
C PHE A 194 -24.80 -11.18 15.76
N ASN A 195 -25.51 -10.06 15.95
CA ASN A 195 -26.72 -9.72 15.19
C ASN A 195 -26.34 -9.06 13.85
N LYS A 196 -26.48 -9.80 12.76
CA LYS A 196 -26.14 -9.36 11.40
C LYS A 196 -27.25 -8.56 10.70
N ASN A 197 -27.94 -7.66 11.40
CA ASN A 197 -28.91 -6.81 10.72
C ASN A 197 -28.21 -5.72 9.89
N ASP A 198 -28.89 -5.25 8.84
CA ASP A 198 -28.33 -4.33 7.85
C ASP A 198 -27.77 -3.04 8.44
N ASN A 199 -28.42 -2.48 9.47
CA ASN A 199 -27.99 -1.24 10.09
C ASN A 199 -26.68 -1.44 10.85
N THR A 200 -26.60 -2.51 11.63
CA THR A 200 -25.41 -2.83 12.40
C THR A 200 -24.21 -3.12 11.49
N VAL A 201 -24.39 -3.88 10.40
CA VAL A 201 -23.30 -4.12 9.44
C VAL A 201 -22.85 -2.81 8.79
N THR A 202 -23.80 -1.96 8.39
CA THR A 202 -23.49 -0.66 7.76
C THR A 202 -22.69 0.24 8.70
N GLU A 203 -23.12 0.40 9.95
CA GLU A 203 -22.42 1.22 10.95
C GLU A 203 -20.99 0.73 11.19
N LYS A 204 -20.77 -0.60 11.26
CA LYS A 204 -19.43 -1.17 11.47
C LYS A 204 -18.51 -0.94 10.27
N VAL A 205 -19.03 -1.10 9.06
CA VAL A 205 -18.29 -0.80 7.83
C VAL A 205 -17.90 0.68 7.75
N GLU A 206 -18.82 1.59 8.10
CA GLU A 206 -18.55 3.03 8.12
C GLU A 206 -17.46 3.40 9.14
N LYS A 207 -17.49 2.81 10.34
CA LYS A 207 -16.42 3.00 11.34
C LYS A 207 -15.05 2.57 10.82
N LEU A 208 -14.95 1.41 10.17
CA LEU A 208 -13.69 0.93 9.58
C LEU A 208 -13.24 1.83 8.43
N GLN A 209 -14.18 2.31 7.61
CA GLN A 209 -13.90 3.26 6.54
C GLN A 209 -13.28 4.55 7.09
N ASP A 210 -13.83 5.10 8.16
CA ASP A 210 -13.33 6.32 8.79
C ASP A 210 -11.95 6.12 9.43
N LYS A 211 -11.67 4.93 9.98
CA LYS A 211 -10.32 4.60 10.45
C LYS A 211 -9.29 4.61 9.32
N VAL A 212 -9.63 4.03 8.16
CA VAL A 212 -8.71 4.02 7.01
C VAL A 212 -8.45 5.42 6.45
N LYS A 213 -9.46 6.30 6.42
CA LYS A 213 -9.28 7.69 5.95
C LYS A 213 -8.21 8.48 6.70
N ASN A 214 -7.89 8.09 7.94
CA ASN A 214 -6.86 8.73 8.76
C ASN A 214 -5.45 8.18 8.51
N LEU A 215 -5.31 7.10 7.74
CA LEU A 215 -4.01 6.49 7.45
C LEU A 215 -3.26 7.28 6.39
N LYS A 216 -1.93 7.34 6.54
CA LYS A 216 -1.00 8.00 5.61
C LYS A 216 0.01 7.03 5.03
N GLY A 217 0.53 7.37 3.86
CA GLY A 217 1.43 6.50 3.11
C GLY A 217 2.82 6.36 3.77
N PRO A 218 3.57 5.29 3.42
CA PRO A 218 3.17 4.18 2.56
C PRO A 218 2.11 3.28 3.21
N ILE A 219 1.32 2.59 2.38
CA ILE A 219 0.29 1.64 2.84
C ILE A 219 0.63 0.23 2.37
N PHE A 220 0.44 -0.75 3.25
CA PHE A 220 0.64 -2.17 2.95
C PHE A 220 -0.67 -2.91 3.25
N LEU A 221 -1.39 -3.27 2.19
CA LEU A 221 -2.59 -4.10 2.31
C LEU A 221 -2.17 -5.57 2.37
N VAL A 222 -2.67 -6.30 3.35
CA VAL A 222 -2.55 -7.75 3.44
C VAL A 222 -3.80 -8.36 2.84
N LEU A 223 -3.59 -9.19 1.81
CA LEU A 223 -4.64 -9.87 1.08
C LEU A 223 -4.45 -11.38 1.18
N ARG A 224 -5.54 -12.11 1.39
CA ARG A 224 -5.57 -13.57 1.37
C ARG A 224 -6.77 -14.01 0.59
N ASP A 225 -6.60 -14.90 -0.39
CA ASP A 225 -7.71 -15.42 -1.20
C ASP A 225 -8.65 -14.33 -1.74
N LYS A 226 -8.08 -13.25 -2.31
CA LYS A 226 -8.81 -12.07 -2.82
C LYS A 226 -9.48 -11.20 -1.75
N MET A 227 -9.40 -11.59 -0.49
CA MET A 227 -10.01 -10.89 0.64
C MET A 227 -9.01 -10.03 1.39
N PHE A 228 -9.50 -8.91 1.92
CA PHE A 228 -8.71 -8.03 2.76
C PHE A 228 -8.57 -8.61 4.16
N TYR A 229 -7.34 -8.63 4.66
CA TYR A 229 -6.94 -9.31 5.88
C TYR A 229 -6.14 -8.42 6.85
N GLY A 230 -5.61 -7.29 6.38
CA GLY A 230 -4.70 -6.47 7.17
C GLY A 230 -4.34 -5.16 6.50
N ILE A 231 -4.03 -4.13 7.29
CA ILE A 231 -3.39 -2.92 6.78
C ILE A 231 -2.30 -2.46 7.74
N VAL A 232 -1.11 -2.22 7.21
CA VAL A 232 -0.02 -1.52 7.91
C VAL A 232 0.22 -0.21 7.18
N SER A 233 0.42 0.87 7.93
CA SER A 233 0.58 2.23 7.40
C SER A 233 1.79 2.89 8.04
N GLY A 234 2.52 3.64 7.22
CA GLY A 234 3.77 4.31 7.59
C GLY A 234 5.01 3.43 7.42
N PHE A 235 6.16 4.09 7.33
CA PHE A 235 7.49 3.49 7.33
C PHE A 235 8.51 4.55 7.79
N GLU A 236 9.72 4.14 8.17
CA GLU A 236 10.78 5.09 8.53
C GLU A 236 11.30 5.86 7.31
N THR A 237 11.44 7.16 7.44
CA THR A 237 12.12 7.99 6.43
C THR A 237 13.64 7.95 6.61
N PHE A 238 14.36 7.76 5.50
CA PHE A 238 15.82 7.75 5.43
C PHE A 238 16.34 9.17 5.10
N SER A 239 17.52 9.53 5.61
CA SER A 239 18.16 10.85 5.39
C SER A 239 18.28 11.20 3.91
N LYS A 240 18.56 10.22 3.06
CA LYS A 240 18.68 10.43 1.61
C LYS A 240 17.38 10.95 0.99
N GLN A 241 16.23 10.59 1.56
CA GLN A 241 14.92 11.01 1.09
C GLN A 241 14.43 12.31 1.74
N ASP A 242 15.03 12.72 2.85
CA ASP A 242 14.77 14.01 3.49
C ASP A 242 16.03 14.66 4.07
N GLN A 243 16.87 15.22 3.19
CA GLN A 243 18.09 15.90 3.63
C GLN A 243 17.81 17.11 4.52
N LYS A 244 16.67 17.81 4.31
CA LYS A 244 16.28 18.97 5.12
C LYS A 244 16.03 18.58 6.57
N ASN A 245 15.46 17.41 6.80
CA ASN A 245 15.17 16.88 8.13
C ASN A 245 16.07 15.70 8.51
N ALA A 246 17.27 15.60 7.92
CA ALA A 246 18.17 14.45 8.09
C ALA A 246 18.38 14.09 9.58
N THR A 247 18.48 15.09 10.46
CA THR A 247 18.66 14.91 11.90
C THR A 247 17.51 14.18 12.61
N LYS A 248 16.31 14.16 12.01
CA LYS A 248 15.12 13.44 12.51
C LYS A 248 15.01 12.02 11.93
N THR A 249 15.75 11.72 10.87
CA THR A 249 15.68 10.41 10.20
C THR A 249 16.52 9.36 10.93
N ILE A 250 16.25 8.08 10.62
CA ILE A 250 16.93 6.95 11.27
C ILE A 250 18.41 6.81 10.89
N ASP A 251 18.85 7.45 9.81
CA ASP A 251 20.24 7.35 9.32
C ASP A 251 21.21 8.23 10.11
N ASN A 252 20.71 9.22 10.85
CA ASN A 252 21.55 10.14 11.63
C ASN A 252 21.99 9.57 12.99
N TYR A 253 21.63 8.31 13.28
CA TYR A 253 22.08 7.59 14.46
C TYR A 253 23.40 6.86 14.17
N PRO A 254 24.33 6.73 15.15
CA PRO A 254 25.61 6.04 14.96
C PRO A 254 25.52 4.62 14.37
N ASN A 255 24.39 3.93 14.59
CA ASN A 255 24.13 2.57 14.08
C ASN A 255 23.04 2.56 13.00
N GLY A 256 22.88 3.64 12.22
CA GLY A 256 21.79 3.81 11.25
C GLY A 256 21.62 2.66 10.26
N SER A 257 22.70 2.02 9.82
CA SER A 257 22.64 0.86 8.92
C SER A 257 22.00 -0.38 9.56
N ASP A 258 22.33 -0.67 10.82
CA ASP A 258 21.72 -1.78 11.56
C ASP A 258 20.26 -1.47 11.88
N ILE A 259 19.95 -0.22 12.19
CA ILE A 259 18.57 0.25 12.41
C ILE A 259 17.75 0.07 11.12
N ARG A 260 18.26 0.47 9.95
CA ARG A 260 17.60 0.26 8.65
C ARG A 260 17.25 -1.21 8.42
N LYS A 261 18.18 -2.13 8.69
CA LYS A 261 17.93 -3.58 8.55
C LYS A 261 16.83 -4.03 9.52
N ASN A 262 16.87 -3.58 10.77
CA ASN A 262 15.87 -3.92 11.78
C ASN A 262 14.48 -3.33 11.46
N THR A 263 14.40 -2.21 10.75
CA THR A 263 13.12 -1.62 10.31
C THR A 263 12.32 -2.60 9.44
N TYR A 264 12.98 -3.39 8.58
CA TYR A 264 12.29 -4.38 7.75
C TYR A 264 11.83 -5.61 8.53
N ASP A 265 12.64 -6.05 9.51
CA ASP A 265 12.22 -7.12 10.44
C ASP A 265 11.01 -6.66 11.27
N GLN A 266 11.00 -5.41 11.73
CA GLN A 266 9.88 -4.78 12.42
C GLN A 266 8.65 -4.64 11.52
N TRP A 267 8.83 -4.25 10.27
CA TRP A 267 7.74 -4.20 9.28
C TRP A 267 7.13 -5.59 9.04
N ILE A 268 7.94 -6.64 8.89
CA ILE A 268 7.44 -8.04 8.82
C ILE A 268 6.66 -8.38 10.08
N SER A 269 7.16 -8.01 11.27
CA SER A 269 6.46 -8.23 12.54
C SER A 269 5.10 -7.53 12.58
N TYR A 270 5.00 -6.29 12.10
CA TYR A 270 3.73 -5.58 12.01
C TYR A 270 2.74 -6.19 11.01
N LEU A 271 3.23 -6.68 9.86
CA LEU A 271 2.39 -7.43 8.92
C LEU A 271 1.87 -8.72 9.56
N LYS A 272 2.75 -9.47 10.23
CA LYS A 272 2.37 -10.69 10.95
C LYS A 272 1.34 -10.39 12.04
N GLN A 273 1.56 -9.34 12.82
CA GLN A 273 0.62 -8.89 13.83
C GLN A 273 -0.74 -8.53 13.21
N ALA A 274 -0.78 -7.77 12.11
CA ALA A 274 -2.03 -7.43 11.43
C ALA A 274 -2.79 -8.69 10.98
N ILE A 275 -2.08 -9.71 10.51
CA ILE A 275 -2.65 -11.03 10.17
C ILE A 275 -3.20 -11.73 11.41
N GLU A 276 -2.40 -11.90 12.45
CA GLU A 276 -2.80 -12.63 13.66
C GLU A 276 -3.94 -11.92 14.41
N MET A 277 -4.03 -10.61 14.25
CA MET A 277 -5.11 -9.79 14.80
C MET A 277 -6.41 -9.84 13.97
N TYR A 278 -6.38 -10.41 12.75
CA TYR A 278 -7.59 -10.55 11.94
C TYR A 278 -8.57 -11.52 12.61
N ASP A 279 -9.64 -10.95 13.13
CA ASP A 279 -10.71 -11.66 13.81
C ASP A 279 -12.01 -10.89 13.59
N VAL A 280 -12.91 -11.49 12.81
CA VAL A 280 -14.16 -10.83 12.38
C VAL A 280 -15.10 -10.61 13.55
N VAL A 281 -15.11 -11.54 14.51
CA VAL A 281 -15.93 -11.40 15.72
C VAL A 281 -15.46 -10.20 16.52
N LYS A 282 -14.14 -10.02 16.66
CA LYS A 282 -13.54 -8.85 17.32
C LYS A 282 -13.80 -7.54 16.59
N LEU A 283 -13.72 -7.51 15.27
CA LEU A 283 -14.07 -6.34 14.45
C LEU A 283 -15.55 -5.95 14.65
N LEU A 284 -16.44 -6.94 14.72
CA LEU A 284 -17.85 -6.71 15.01
C LEU A 284 -18.09 -6.17 16.43
N GLN A 285 -17.18 -6.45 17.37
CA GLN A 285 -17.23 -5.98 18.76
C GLN A 285 -16.52 -4.63 19.00
N ASP A 286 -16.19 -3.87 17.94
CA ASP A 286 -15.47 -2.56 18.00
C ASP A 286 -14.02 -2.64 18.52
N SER A 287 -13.42 -3.83 18.53
CA SER A 287 -11.97 -3.96 18.63
C SER A 287 -11.39 -4.07 17.22
N ASP A 288 -10.61 -3.06 16.81
CA ASP A 288 -10.07 -2.98 15.43
C ASP A 288 -8.55 -3.17 15.39
N PRO A 289 -8.05 -4.32 15.85
CA PRO A 289 -6.61 -4.55 16.01
C PRO A 289 -5.87 -4.60 14.66
N MET A 290 -6.60 -4.77 13.57
CA MET A 290 -6.08 -4.99 12.22
C MET A 290 -5.76 -3.70 11.45
N ILE A 291 -6.33 -2.56 11.86
CA ILE A 291 -6.14 -1.23 11.26
C ILE A 291 -5.41 -0.36 12.28
N THR A 292 -4.10 -0.60 12.43
CA THR A 292 -3.29 0.13 13.42
C THR A 292 -2.29 1.04 12.71
N PRO A 293 -2.45 2.38 12.76
CA PRO A 293 -1.39 3.28 12.36
C PRO A 293 -0.18 3.03 13.26
N LYS A 294 0.97 2.73 12.65
CA LYS A 294 2.20 2.48 13.42
C LYS A 294 2.87 3.82 13.68
N THR A 295 2.48 4.47 14.77
CA THR A 295 3.04 5.78 15.18
C THR A 295 4.44 5.68 15.78
N GLU A 296 4.93 4.46 16.00
CA GLU A 296 6.25 4.18 16.56
C GLU A 296 7.40 4.40 15.58
N TRP A 297 7.10 4.61 14.28
CA TRP A 297 8.12 5.04 13.33
C TRP A 297 8.60 6.44 13.69
N LYS A 298 9.93 6.58 13.86
CA LYS A 298 10.60 7.78 14.38
C LYS A 298 10.39 9.01 13.51
N TYR A 299 10.31 8.85 12.18
CA TYR A 299 9.95 9.94 11.27
C TYR A 299 9.25 9.41 10.02
N GLN A 300 7.99 9.81 9.81
CA GLN A 300 7.19 9.33 8.69
C GLN A 300 7.15 10.31 7.51
N GLY A 301 7.85 11.44 7.57
CA GLY A 301 7.95 12.37 6.42
C GLY A 301 6.61 12.91 5.91
N THR A 302 5.50 12.68 6.64
CA THR A 302 4.14 13.12 6.34
C THR A 302 3.89 14.57 6.72
N ASP A 303 4.81 15.17 7.48
CA ASP A 303 4.73 16.57 7.86
C ASP A 303 4.90 17.42 6.60
N LYS A 304 3.84 18.16 6.25
CA LYS A 304 3.89 19.18 5.20
C LYS A 304 5.09 20.08 5.47
N VAL A 305 5.86 20.35 4.41
CA VAL A 305 6.86 21.42 4.42
C VAL A 305 6.16 22.66 4.97
N GLU A 306 6.51 23.09 6.18
CA GLU A 306 6.05 24.36 6.73
C GLU A 306 6.46 25.44 5.73
N ASN A 307 5.51 25.88 4.90
CA ASN A 307 5.56 27.22 4.37
C ASN A 307 5.47 28.12 5.60
N LYS A 308 6.62 28.65 6.01
CA LYS A 308 6.69 29.75 6.97
C LYS A 308 5.69 30.79 6.47
N LYS A 309 4.55 30.90 7.16
CA LYS A 309 3.79 32.14 7.13
C LYS A 309 4.69 33.13 7.85
N ASP A 310 5.17 34.12 7.10
CA ASP A 310 5.74 35.32 7.67
C ASP A 310 4.64 35.98 8.52
N ASP A 311 4.59 35.62 9.81
CA ASP A 311 3.79 36.32 10.79
C ASP A 311 4.45 37.68 11.04
N LYS A 312 3.99 38.66 10.27
CA LYS A 312 4.13 40.08 10.57
C LYS A 312 3.40 40.38 11.88
N LYS A 313 4.11 40.30 13.01
CA LYS A 313 3.62 40.79 14.30
C LYS A 313 4.03 42.25 14.49
N ASN A 314 3.04 43.13 14.47
CA ASN A 314 3.14 44.55 14.83
C ASN A 314 3.04 44.73 16.36
N GLY A 315 3.82 45.68 16.90
CA GLY A 315 3.64 46.37 18.20
C GLY A 315 4.52 45.83 19.35
N LYS A 316 5.63 46.51 19.70
CA LYS A 316 5.77 47.53 20.78
C LYS A 316 5.67 46.91 22.19
N ASP A 317 6.57 47.07 23.15
CA ASP A 317 7.71 47.95 23.41
C ASP A 317 8.69 47.20 24.35
N GLU A 318 9.99 47.47 24.27
CA GLU A 318 10.87 47.87 25.39
C GLU A 318 12.37 47.75 25.02
N LYS A 319 13.07 48.86 25.25
CA LYS A 319 14.51 49.06 25.08
C LYS A 319 15.26 48.38 26.22
N GLU A 320 16.32 47.62 25.93
CA GLU A 320 17.68 47.94 26.40
C GLU A 320 18.78 47.02 25.79
N LYS A 321 19.57 47.61 24.89
CA LYS A 321 21.05 47.64 24.88
C LYS A 321 21.84 46.32 25.09
N ALA A 322 22.25 45.70 23.99
CA ALA A 322 23.53 44.99 23.90
C ALA A 322 24.13 45.14 22.49
N LYS A 323 25.45 45.34 22.44
CA LYS A 323 26.26 45.79 21.31
C LYS A 323 26.24 44.83 20.10
N GLU A 324 25.82 45.40 18.98
CA GLU A 324 26.40 45.36 17.63
C GLU A 324 27.58 44.37 17.38
N GLU A 325 27.28 43.23 16.75
CA GLU A 325 28.20 42.54 15.85
C GLU A 325 27.63 42.58 14.43
N LYS A 326 28.41 43.16 13.51
CA LYS A 326 28.08 43.33 12.10
C LYS A 326 28.03 41.96 11.40
N PRO A 327 26.89 41.52 10.84
CA PRO A 327 26.88 40.31 10.01
C PRO A 327 27.63 40.56 8.70
N ALA A 328 28.47 39.59 8.33
CA ALA A 328 29.20 39.57 7.07
C ALA A 328 28.25 39.61 5.86
N PRO A 329 28.64 40.23 4.73
CA PRO A 329 27.79 40.30 3.54
C PRO A 329 27.47 38.90 3.01
N SER A 330 26.18 38.66 2.79
CA SER A 330 25.65 37.45 2.16
C SER A 330 26.29 37.26 0.77
N PRO A 331 26.74 36.04 0.41
CA PRO A 331 27.25 35.77 -0.93
C PRO A 331 26.16 35.98 -1.98
N SER A 332 26.55 36.64 -3.07
CA SER A 332 25.70 36.86 -4.25
C SER A 332 25.28 35.52 -4.86
N PRO A 333 24.00 35.33 -5.25
CA PRO A 333 23.53 34.09 -5.85
C PRO A 333 24.28 33.79 -7.15
N SER A 334 24.76 32.54 -7.26
CA SER A 334 25.41 32.01 -8.46
C SER A 334 24.42 31.99 -9.63
N PRO A 335 24.81 32.45 -10.84
CA PRO A 335 23.92 32.50 -11.99
C PRO A 335 23.43 31.09 -12.38
N ALA A 336 22.13 31.01 -12.68
CA ALA A 336 21.47 29.77 -13.07
C ALA A 336 22.12 29.17 -14.34
N PRO A 337 22.32 27.84 -14.39
CA PRO A 337 22.90 27.19 -15.56
C PRO A 337 22.02 27.36 -16.79
N GLN A 338 22.67 27.72 -17.89
CA GLN A 338 22.06 27.92 -19.20
C GLN A 338 21.42 26.60 -19.72
N PRO A 339 20.19 26.62 -20.25
CA PRO A 339 19.54 25.43 -20.79
C PRO A 339 20.36 24.79 -21.91
N ALA A 340 20.44 23.45 -21.88
CA ALA A 340 21.06 22.67 -22.93
C ALA A 340 20.31 22.83 -24.26
N PRO A 341 21.01 22.91 -25.41
CA PRO A 341 20.38 23.08 -26.71
C PRO A 341 19.50 21.89 -27.08
N THR A 342 18.32 22.19 -27.61
CA THR A 342 17.34 21.21 -28.10
C THR A 342 17.94 20.39 -29.25
N PRO A 343 17.86 19.04 -29.22
CA PRO A 343 18.32 18.20 -30.32
C PRO A 343 17.60 18.51 -31.64
N ALA A 344 18.36 18.50 -32.73
CA ALA A 344 17.82 18.70 -34.08
C ALA A 344 16.86 17.55 -34.47
N PRO A 345 15.77 17.85 -35.19
CA PRO A 345 14.82 16.83 -35.63
C PRO A 345 15.46 15.82 -36.59
N ALA A 346 15.09 14.55 -36.42
CA ALA A 346 15.56 13.45 -37.26
C ALA A 346 15.07 13.61 -38.72
N PRO A 347 15.89 13.21 -39.72
CA PRO A 347 15.53 13.32 -41.12
C PRO A 347 14.35 12.42 -41.49
N THR A 348 13.44 12.97 -42.30
CA THR A 348 12.27 12.26 -42.83
C THR A 348 12.69 11.08 -43.72
N PRO A 349 12.12 9.88 -43.54
CA PRO A 349 12.41 8.73 -44.40
C PRO A 349 12.06 8.99 -45.86
N ALA A 350 12.92 8.52 -46.77
CA ALA A 350 12.67 8.58 -48.20
C ALA A 350 11.48 7.69 -48.61
N PRO A 351 10.64 8.12 -49.56
CA PRO A 351 9.51 7.33 -50.04
C PRO A 351 9.97 6.04 -50.72
N ALA A 352 9.23 4.95 -50.46
CA ALA A 352 9.49 3.64 -51.02
C ALA A 352 9.33 3.63 -52.55
N PRO A 353 10.18 2.89 -53.30
CA PRO A 353 10.08 2.81 -54.74
C PRO A 353 8.79 2.11 -55.17
N THR A 354 8.12 2.71 -56.15
CA THR A 354 6.93 2.17 -56.80
C THR A 354 7.27 0.89 -57.57
N PRO A 355 6.53 -0.21 -57.42
CA PRO A 355 6.76 -1.43 -58.19
C PRO A 355 6.58 -1.19 -59.69
N ALA A 356 7.57 -1.60 -60.48
CA ALA A 356 7.45 -1.67 -61.94
C ALA A 356 6.52 -2.84 -62.33
N LYS A 357 5.79 -2.61 -63.43
CA LYS A 357 4.64 -3.38 -63.90
C LYS A 357 5.02 -4.72 -64.52
#